data_AF-A0A7W1TCH9-F1
#
_entry.id   AF-A0A7W1TCH9-F1
#
_cell.length_a   1.000
_cell.length_b   1.000
_cell.length_c   1.000
_cell.angle_alpha   90.00
_cell.angle_beta   90.00
_cell.angle_gamma   90.00
#
_symmetry.space_group_name_H-M   'P 1'
#
loop_
_entity.id
_entity.type
_entity.pdbx_description
1 polymer ?
#
loop_
_entity_poly.entity_id
_entity_poly.type
_entity_poly.pdbx_seq_one_letter_code
_entity_poly.pdbx_strand_id
1 'polypeptide(L)'
;RLPQAFATPTGFAPAEGAGMLALRATAHAPGGWWLRGGVRCGDAGHETLFTDPATLQRALAALWAILPEPELIVTHGTGTAAGDAYELAGLASGPWSAVPRLACKPVIGHCLGASGAVELALALEAPVQRLWKLSLGFGGHLAAVAVERA
;
A
#
# COMPACT_ATOMS: atom_id res chain seq x y z
N ARG A 1 -2.79 8.81 -23.05
CA ARG A 1 -1.73 7.82 -22.73
C ARG A 1 -2.31 6.83 -21.73
N LEU A 2 -1.92 5.56 -21.76
CA LEU A 2 -2.37 4.61 -20.74
C LEU A 2 -1.80 5.01 -19.37
N PRO A 3 -2.56 4.88 -18.27
CA PRO A 3 -2.06 5.14 -16.92
C PRO A 3 -0.83 4.28 -16.60
N GLN A 4 0.18 4.88 -15.96
CA GLN A 4 1.40 4.20 -15.52
C GLN A 4 1.75 4.64 -14.10
N ALA A 5 2.44 3.78 -13.34
CA ALA A 5 3.04 4.08 -12.05
C ALA A 5 4.51 3.62 -12.05
N PHE A 6 5.38 4.38 -11.40
CA PHE A 6 6.84 4.14 -11.32
C PHE A 6 7.54 4.07 -12.68
N ALA A 7 7.00 4.80 -13.65
CA ALA A 7 7.54 4.92 -15.00
C ALA A 7 7.46 6.38 -15.45
N THR A 8 7.21 6.63 -16.74
CA THR A 8 6.94 8.00 -17.21
C THR A 8 5.64 8.48 -16.57
N PRO A 9 5.63 9.57 -15.78
CA PRO A 9 4.43 10.00 -15.08
C PRO A 9 3.31 10.35 -16.06
N THR A 10 2.12 9.82 -15.80
CA THR A 10 0.91 10.12 -16.57
C THR A 10 -0.13 10.91 -15.78
N GLY A 11 0.16 11.21 -14.51
CA GLY A 11 -0.82 11.70 -13.56
C GLY A 11 -1.67 10.55 -13.00
N PHE A 12 -2.51 10.87 -12.02
CA PHE A 12 -3.48 9.89 -11.53
C PHE A 12 -4.64 9.75 -12.50
N ALA A 13 -5.17 8.54 -12.62
CA ALA A 13 -6.34 8.24 -13.44
C ALA A 13 -7.56 8.06 -12.52
N PRO A 14 -8.54 8.99 -12.50
CA PRO A 14 -9.74 8.83 -11.69
C PRO A 14 -10.52 7.56 -12.05
N ALA A 15 -11.10 6.91 -11.06
CA ALA A 15 -12.00 5.77 -11.27
C ALA A 15 -13.09 5.71 -10.20
N GLU A 16 -14.14 4.96 -10.50
CA GLU A 16 -15.17 4.59 -9.54
C GLU A 16 -14.88 3.18 -9.01
N GLY A 17 -15.29 2.89 -7.77
CA GLY A 17 -15.11 1.57 -7.19
C GLY A 17 -15.45 1.53 -5.70
N ALA A 18 -15.75 0.34 -5.20
CA ALA A 18 -16.02 0.07 -3.80
C ALA A 18 -15.35 -1.24 -3.39
N GLY A 19 -14.84 -1.27 -2.16
CA GLY A 19 -14.23 -2.45 -1.56
C GLY A 19 -14.55 -2.47 -0.06
N MET A 20 -14.75 -3.67 0.48
CA MET A 20 -15.01 -3.86 1.90
C MET A 20 -14.25 -5.07 2.42
N LEU A 21 -13.73 -4.95 3.64
CA LEU A 21 -13.04 -6.02 4.35
C LEU A 21 -13.73 -6.21 5.69
N ALA A 22 -14.02 -7.46 6.05
CA ALA A 22 -14.58 -7.80 7.35
C ALA A 22 -13.49 -8.31 8.28
N LEU A 23 -13.33 -7.68 9.44
CA LEU A 23 -12.44 -8.15 10.50
C LEU A 23 -13.20 -9.08 11.45
N ARG A 24 -12.57 -10.19 11.83
CA ARG A 24 -13.11 -11.16 12.80
C ARG A 24 -12.09 -11.45 13.88
N ALA A 25 -12.55 -11.66 15.10
CA ALA A 25 -11.69 -11.90 16.26
C ALA A 25 -11.04 -13.30 16.27
N THR A 26 -11.62 -14.27 15.57
CA THR A 26 -11.11 -15.65 15.51
C THR A 26 -10.97 -16.11 14.06
N ALA A 27 -9.81 -16.67 13.68
CA ALA A 27 -9.72 -17.41 12.43
C ALA A 27 -10.39 -18.77 12.61
N HIS A 28 -11.43 -19.01 11.82
CA HIS A 28 -12.11 -20.30 11.79
C HIS A 28 -12.15 -20.90 10.38
N ALA A 29 -11.33 -20.40 9.45
CA ALA A 29 -11.24 -20.95 8.10
C ALA A 29 -9.77 -21.20 7.74
N PRO A 30 -9.39 -22.45 7.39
CA PRO A 30 -8.14 -22.76 6.71
C PRO A 30 -7.93 -21.87 5.48
N GLY A 31 -6.72 -21.36 5.27
CA GLY A 31 -6.43 -20.46 4.14
C GLY A 31 -7.00 -19.05 4.28
N GLY A 32 -7.36 -18.63 5.49
CA GLY A 32 -7.81 -17.26 5.79
C GLY A 32 -6.65 -16.29 6.07
N TRP A 33 -6.90 -15.01 5.88
CA TRP A 33 -5.96 -13.93 6.17
C TRP A 33 -6.09 -13.40 7.60
N TRP A 34 -4.97 -12.99 8.17
CA TRP A 34 -4.81 -12.37 9.47
C TRP A 34 -4.26 -10.96 9.30
N LEU A 35 -4.91 -9.97 9.93
CA LEU A 35 -4.31 -8.66 10.13
C LEU A 35 -3.30 -8.75 11.26
N ARG A 36 -2.00 -8.76 10.92
CA ARG A 36 -0.92 -8.85 11.91
C ARG A 36 -0.67 -7.52 12.61
N GLY A 37 -0.97 -6.41 11.93
CA GLY A 37 -0.94 -5.08 12.51
C GLY A 37 -1.09 -3.99 11.46
N GLY A 38 -1.22 -2.76 11.94
CA GLY A 38 -1.30 -1.56 11.11
C GLY A 38 -0.39 -0.46 11.64
N VAL A 39 0.08 0.37 10.73
CA VAL A 39 0.89 1.55 11.03
C VAL A 39 0.20 2.76 10.46
N ARG A 40 0.12 3.83 11.26
CA ARG A 40 -0.34 5.14 10.81
C ARG A 40 0.71 6.18 11.20
N CYS A 41 1.25 6.89 10.22
CA CYS A 41 2.22 7.96 10.44
C CYS A 41 1.88 9.18 9.59
N GLY A 42 2.40 10.34 9.97
CA GLY A 42 2.32 11.57 9.19
C GLY A 42 3.46 12.48 9.61
N ASP A 43 3.89 13.37 8.71
CA ASP A 43 4.85 14.42 9.02
C ASP A 43 4.17 15.72 9.46
N ALA A 44 2.84 15.79 9.36
CA ALA A 44 2.03 16.99 9.58
C ALA A 44 2.49 18.20 8.74
N GLY A 45 3.15 17.96 7.60
CA GLY A 45 3.66 19.00 6.72
C GLY A 45 2.65 19.46 5.66
N HIS A 46 1.79 18.55 5.20
CA HIS A 46 0.76 18.83 4.20
C HIS A 46 -0.39 17.81 4.27
N GLU A 47 -1.61 18.22 3.94
CA GLU A 47 -2.82 17.39 3.97
C GLU A 47 -2.91 16.30 2.89
N THR A 48 -2.06 16.30 1.86
CA THR A 48 -2.14 15.31 0.76
C THR A 48 -0.79 15.00 0.12
N LEU A 49 0.21 15.88 0.28
CA LEU A 49 1.51 15.73 -0.34
C LEU A 49 2.57 15.30 0.69
N PHE A 50 3.12 14.11 0.51
CA PHE A 50 4.35 13.73 1.21
C PHE A 50 5.57 14.08 0.37
N THR A 51 6.56 14.71 1.00
CA THR A 51 7.83 15.07 0.35
C THR A 51 9.03 14.41 1.01
N ASP A 52 8.98 14.14 2.32
CA ASP A 52 10.07 13.49 3.06
C ASP A 52 9.93 11.95 3.07
N PRO A 53 10.72 11.20 2.28
CA PRO A 53 10.65 9.75 2.23
C PRO A 53 10.90 9.07 3.59
N ALA A 54 11.50 9.76 4.56
CA ALA A 54 11.69 9.22 5.90
C ALA A 54 10.36 8.88 6.60
N THR A 55 9.25 9.53 6.24
CA THR A 55 7.91 9.17 6.76
C THR A 55 7.48 7.78 6.31
N LEU A 56 7.68 7.46 5.02
CA LEU A 56 7.45 6.11 4.49
C LEU A 56 8.45 5.10 5.08
N GLN A 57 9.73 5.45 5.18
CA GLN A 57 10.75 4.56 5.76
C GLN A 57 10.45 4.18 7.21
N ARG A 58 9.99 5.14 8.03
CA ARG A 58 9.53 4.88 9.41
C ARG A 58 8.36 3.91 9.42
N ALA A 59 7.40 4.06 8.51
CA ALA A 59 6.27 3.15 8.41
C ALA A 59 6.70 1.73 8.01
N LEU A 60 7.58 1.63 7.02
CA LEU A 60 8.13 0.36 6.53
C LEU A 60 8.96 -0.35 7.62
N ALA A 61 9.74 0.39 8.41
CA ALA A 61 10.46 -0.15 9.56
C ALA A 61 9.51 -0.71 10.64
N ALA A 62 8.41 -0.01 10.92
CA ALA A 62 7.40 -0.49 11.85
C ALA A 62 6.66 -1.72 11.31
N LEU A 63 6.33 -1.77 10.02
CA LEU A 63 5.76 -2.96 9.39
C LEU A 63 6.74 -4.14 9.43
N TRP A 64 8.03 -3.91 9.21
CA TRP A 64 9.08 -4.91 9.33
C TRP A 64 9.14 -5.52 10.74
N ALA A 65 8.97 -4.70 11.78
CA ALA A 65 8.91 -5.19 13.15
C ALA A 65 7.64 -6.02 13.46
N ILE A 66 6.53 -5.75 12.76
CA ILE A 66 5.24 -6.46 12.95
C ILE A 66 5.24 -7.80 12.20
N LEU A 67 5.62 -7.79 10.93
CA LEU A 67 5.64 -8.93 10.03
C LEU A 67 6.77 -8.75 9.00
N PRO A 68 8.00 -9.19 9.32
CA PRO A 68 9.14 -9.06 8.41
C PRO A 68 8.97 -9.98 7.19
N GLU A 69 9.82 -9.74 6.18
CA GLU A 69 9.90 -10.58 4.97
C GLU A 69 8.54 -10.75 4.26
N PRO A 70 7.84 -9.66 3.88
CA PRO A 70 6.69 -9.77 3.00
C PRO A 70 7.12 -10.31 1.63
N GLU A 71 6.26 -11.12 1.01
CA GLU A 71 6.46 -11.61 -0.36
C GLU A 71 6.00 -10.57 -1.39
N LEU A 72 5.11 -9.65 -0.99
CA LEU A 72 4.54 -8.62 -1.85
C LEU A 72 4.29 -7.31 -1.10
N ILE A 73 4.63 -6.18 -1.72
CA ILE A 73 4.23 -4.85 -1.27
C ILE A 73 3.27 -4.24 -2.27
N VAL A 74 2.03 -4.00 -1.83
CA VAL A 74 1.03 -3.29 -2.61
C VAL A 74 1.21 -1.80 -2.37
N THR A 75 1.81 -1.15 -3.35
CA THR A 75 2.15 0.28 -3.34
C THR A 75 0.92 1.18 -3.42
N HIS A 76 1.11 2.47 -3.17
CA HIS A 76 0.12 3.48 -3.51
C HIS A 76 0.07 3.72 -5.02
N GLY A 77 1.22 3.90 -5.67
CA GLY A 77 1.37 3.85 -7.14
C GLY A 77 0.41 4.77 -7.88
N THR A 78 0.39 6.06 -7.51
CA THR A 78 -0.57 7.04 -8.06
C THR A 78 -0.37 7.35 -9.54
N GLY A 79 0.84 7.16 -10.07
CA GLY A 79 1.20 7.61 -11.41
C GLY A 79 1.50 9.11 -11.51
N THR A 80 1.42 9.83 -10.38
CA THR A 80 1.84 11.22 -10.28
C THR A 80 3.36 11.30 -10.10
N ALA A 81 3.99 12.32 -10.69
CA ALA A 81 5.45 12.46 -10.62
C ALA A 81 5.94 12.57 -9.17
N ALA A 82 5.27 13.39 -8.34
CA ALA A 82 5.65 13.59 -6.95
C ALA A 82 5.40 12.35 -6.09
N GLY A 83 4.21 11.73 -6.19
CA GLY A 83 3.86 10.56 -5.39
C GLY A 83 4.74 9.35 -5.69
N ASP A 84 5.00 9.09 -6.97
CA ASP A 84 5.84 7.96 -7.37
C ASP A 84 7.31 8.18 -6.98
N ALA A 85 7.84 9.40 -7.11
CA ALA A 85 9.19 9.73 -6.65
C ALA A 85 9.37 9.57 -5.14
N TYR A 86 8.39 10.05 -4.35
CA TYR A 86 8.36 9.88 -2.91
C TYR A 86 8.35 8.40 -2.50
N GLU A 87 7.46 7.61 -3.11
CA GLU A 87 7.30 6.20 -2.78
C GLU A 87 8.53 5.39 -3.20
N LEU A 88 9.11 5.67 -4.37
CA LEU A 88 10.37 5.05 -4.80
C LEU A 88 11.52 5.35 -3.85
N ALA A 89 11.67 6.60 -3.41
CA ALA A 89 12.74 6.98 -2.48
C ALA A 89 12.62 6.26 -1.12
N GLY A 90 11.40 6.13 -0.58
CA GLY A 90 11.17 5.40 0.67
C GLY A 90 11.34 3.88 0.53
N LEU A 91 11.00 3.31 -0.63
CA LEU A 91 11.15 1.88 -0.91
C LEU A 91 12.56 1.47 -1.37
N ALA A 92 13.41 2.42 -1.76
CA ALA A 92 14.74 2.14 -2.31
C ALA A 92 15.77 1.70 -1.26
N SER A 93 15.56 1.98 0.02
CA SER A 93 16.53 1.69 1.08
C SER A 93 15.86 1.02 2.29
N GLY A 94 16.30 -0.21 2.58
CA GLY A 94 15.77 -1.04 3.66
C GLY A 94 15.75 -2.53 3.29
N PRO A 95 15.48 -3.42 4.25
CA PRO A 95 15.41 -4.86 4.01
C PRO A 95 14.25 -5.26 3.08
N TRP A 96 13.27 -4.38 2.87
CA TRP A 96 12.17 -4.53 1.90
C TRP A 96 12.52 -4.13 0.47
N SER A 97 13.71 -3.58 0.20
CA SER A 97 14.05 -2.95 -1.08
C SER A 97 13.90 -3.89 -2.29
N ALA A 98 14.20 -5.18 -2.11
CA ALA A 98 14.10 -6.23 -3.11
C ALA A 98 12.71 -6.91 -3.19
N VAL A 99 11.77 -6.57 -2.31
CA VAL A 99 10.45 -7.20 -2.29
C VAL A 99 9.66 -6.79 -3.54
N PRO A 100 9.03 -7.74 -4.25
CA PRO A 100 8.14 -7.45 -5.38
C PRO A 100 7.06 -6.41 -5.04
N ARG A 101 6.73 -5.56 -6.01
CA ARG A 101 5.78 -4.45 -5.84
C ARG A 101 4.59 -4.60 -6.78
N LEU A 102 3.39 -4.41 -6.25
CA LEU A 102 2.16 -4.34 -7.03
C LEU A 102 1.61 -2.90 -7.01
N ALA A 103 1.36 -2.35 -8.20
CA ALA A 103 0.64 -1.09 -8.38
C ALA A 103 -0.66 -1.38 -9.14
N CYS A 104 -1.80 -1.17 -8.50
CA CYS A 104 -3.11 -1.52 -9.08
C CYS A 104 -3.68 -0.40 -9.96
N LYS A 105 -3.42 0.87 -9.62
CA LYS A 105 -4.03 2.05 -10.28
C LYS A 105 -3.76 2.15 -11.79
N PRO A 106 -2.63 1.66 -12.35
CA PRO A 106 -2.47 1.57 -13.80
C PRO A 106 -3.54 0.72 -14.51
N VAL A 107 -4.13 -0.24 -13.80
CA VAL A 107 -5.11 -1.19 -14.35
C VAL A 107 -6.54 -0.79 -13.97
N ILE A 108 -6.78 -0.47 -12.69
CA ILE A 108 -8.14 -0.24 -12.16
C ILE A 108 -8.47 1.25 -11.94
N GLY A 109 -7.50 2.14 -12.13
CA GLY A 109 -7.61 3.56 -11.80
C GLY A 109 -7.61 3.85 -10.29
N HIS A 110 -7.83 5.11 -9.95
CA HIS A 110 -7.79 5.63 -8.59
C HIS A 110 -9.21 5.93 -8.08
N CYS A 111 -9.76 4.99 -7.30
CA CYS A 111 -11.06 5.10 -6.64
C CYS A 111 -11.08 6.04 -5.41
N LEU A 112 -10.20 7.04 -5.36
CA LEU A 112 -10.09 8.01 -4.26
C LEU A 112 -10.06 7.31 -2.89
N GLY A 113 -10.98 7.66 -1.99
CA GLY A 113 -11.07 7.08 -0.63
C GLY A 113 -11.32 5.57 -0.61
N ALA A 114 -11.85 4.98 -1.68
CA ALA A 114 -12.08 3.54 -1.76
C ALA A 114 -10.83 2.75 -2.21
N SER A 115 -9.79 3.42 -2.76
CA SER A 115 -8.62 2.72 -3.32
C SER A 115 -7.97 1.76 -2.35
N GLY A 116 -7.78 2.16 -1.09
CA GLY A 116 -7.15 1.30 -0.08
C GLY A 116 -7.85 -0.05 0.07
N ALA A 117 -9.18 -0.04 0.16
CA ALA A 117 -9.98 -1.25 0.34
C ALA A 117 -10.08 -2.08 -0.95
N VAL A 118 -10.25 -1.45 -2.11
CA VAL A 118 -10.31 -2.12 -3.41
C VAL A 118 -8.99 -2.84 -3.70
N GLU A 119 -7.87 -2.16 -3.51
CA GLU A 119 -6.53 -2.70 -3.76
C GLU A 119 -6.17 -3.82 -2.79
N LEU A 120 -6.55 -3.70 -1.51
CA LEU A 120 -6.33 -4.77 -0.55
C LEU A 120 -7.19 -5.99 -0.88
N ALA A 121 -8.48 -5.81 -1.21
CA ALA A 121 -9.34 -6.93 -1.62
C ALA A 121 -8.75 -7.70 -2.81
N LEU A 122 -8.26 -6.99 -3.83
CA LEU A 122 -7.57 -7.61 -4.98
C LEU A 122 -6.27 -8.33 -4.57
N ALA A 123 -5.47 -7.71 -3.71
CA ALA A 123 -4.19 -8.27 -3.30
C ALA A 123 -4.30 -9.53 -2.44
N LEU A 124 -5.39 -9.68 -1.67
CA LEU A 124 -5.65 -10.88 -0.86
C LEU A 124 -5.91 -12.14 -1.70
N GLU A 125 -6.20 -11.99 -3.00
CA GLU A 125 -6.31 -13.10 -3.95
C GLU A 125 -4.95 -13.52 -4.54
N ALA A 126 -3.87 -12.78 -4.26
CA ALA A 126 -2.55 -13.12 -4.76
C ALA A 126 -2.03 -14.44 -4.14
N PRO A 127 -1.26 -15.25 -4.88
CA PRO A 127 -0.72 -16.52 -4.41
C PRO A 127 0.51 -16.33 -3.51
N VAL A 128 0.38 -15.50 -2.46
CA VAL A 128 1.42 -15.19 -1.47
C VAL A 128 0.89 -15.44 -0.06
N GLN A 129 1.77 -15.69 0.90
CA GLN A 129 1.37 -15.86 2.30
C GLN A 129 1.50 -14.56 3.09
N ARG A 130 2.44 -13.69 2.74
CA ARG A 130 2.67 -12.40 3.44
C ARG A 130 2.66 -11.24 2.48
N LEU A 131 1.85 -10.23 2.77
CA LEU A 131 1.90 -8.98 2.02
C LEU A 131 1.72 -7.76 2.92
N TRP A 132 2.27 -6.65 2.47
CA TRP A 132 1.99 -5.33 3.04
C TRP A 132 1.15 -4.53 2.06
N LYS A 133 0.16 -3.81 2.57
CA LYS A 133 -0.59 -2.81 1.81
C LYS A 133 -0.25 -1.42 2.31
N LEU A 134 0.33 -0.61 1.44
CA LEU A 134 0.60 0.81 1.68
C LEU A 134 -0.61 1.67 1.26
N SER A 135 -0.80 2.79 1.96
CA SER A 135 -1.84 3.77 1.67
C SER A 135 -3.27 3.21 1.72
N LEU A 136 -3.66 2.61 2.84
CA LEU A 136 -5.02 2.11 3.10
C LEU A 136 -6.06 3.22 3.32
N GLY A 137 -5.64 4.47 3.54
CA GLY A 137 -6.49 5.62 3.78
C GLY A 137 -6.08 6.85 2.96
N PHE A 138 -6.91 7.89 3.00
CA PHE A 138 -6.71 9.15 2.30
C PHE A 138 -6.50 10.32 3.27
N GLY A 139 -5.58 11.22 2.92
CA GLY A 139 -5.36 12.53 3.56
C GLY A 139 -4.21 12.52 4.57
N GLY A 140 -3.15 13.29 4.35
CA GLY A 140 -2.15 13.83 5.30
C GLY A 140 -1.41 12.86 6.22
N HIS A 141 -1.76 11.58 6.19
CA HIS A 141 -1.19 10.51 6.97
C HIS A 141 -1.12 9.26 6.08
N LEU A 142 -0.02 8.55 6.19
CA LEU A 142 0.16 7.24 5.61
C LEU A 142 -0.45 6.22 6.57
N ALA A 143 -1.38 5.41 6.06
CA ALA A 143 -1.88 4.22 6.74
C ALA A 143 -1.43 3.00 5.95
N ALA A 144 -0.87 2.00 6.63
CA ALA A 144 -0.44 0.76 6.02
C ALA A 144 -0.73 -0.43 6.94
N VAL A 145 -0.86 -1.62 6.36
CA VAL A 145 -1.16 -2.85 7.09
C VAL A 145 -0.26 -3.99 6.65
N ALA A 146 0.02 -4.89 7.58
CA ALA A 146 0.67 -6.16 7.31
C ALA A 146 -0.33 -7.30 7.53
N VAL A 147 -0.46 -8.17 6.54
CA VAL A 147 -1.37 -9.33 6.59
C VAL A 147 -0.63 -10.61 6.25
N GLU A 148 -1.05 -11.70 6.89
CA GLU A 148 -0.49 -13.04 6.68
C GLU A 148 -1.62 -14.06 6.50
N ARG A 149 -1.46 -15.00 5.59
CA ARG A 149 -2.35 -16.13 5.38
C ARG A 149 -1.82 -17.36 6.15
N ALA A 150 -2.74 -18.06 6.82
CA ALA A 150 -2.45 -19.29 7.57
C ALA A 150 -2.72 -20.55 6.75
#